data_AF-A0A5R9Q0H0-F1
#
_entry.id   AF-A0A5R9Q0H0-F1
#
_cell.length_a   1.000
_cell.length_b   1.000
_cell.length_c   1.000
_cell.angle_alpha   90.00
_cell.angle_beta   90.00
_cell.angle_gamma   90.00
#
_symmetry.space_group_name_H-M   'P 1'
#
loop_
_entity.id
_entity.type
_entity.pdbx_description
1 polymer ?
#
loop_
_entity_poly.entity_id
_entity_poly.type
_entity_poly.pdbx_seq_one_letter_code
_entity_poly.pdbx_strand_id
1 'polypeptide(L)'
;MAARNKDDGSRTIRRIASGFINPQCELPKKIHDSLNNIFIKGKTPYAEKVLSERVSDSGKKSLYEVKRGSENAIYNALCLLCISETRKVKSVFTENYTRQIEKTWSYSVNASDLSSSYDLHLAATSFFGVTQANISVIIDTLQKPEFDLFKEKLPSPFAEYGDRHAHLERIQLLFDVDIDWREVIDIISKVEELESEKQFEKGLDKLFELRHQSCKKLKPIKQLETRIKSQLNENKEALNYLKKILV
;
A
#
# COMPACT_ATOMS: atom_id res chain seq x y z
N MET A 1 -33.84 -16.37 6.74
CA MET A 1 -34.09 -14.93 6.98
C MET A 1 -32.78 -14.19 6.79
N ALA A 2 -32.56 -13.60 5.62
CA ALA A 2 -31.37 -12.81 5.34
C ALA A 2 -31.54 -11.42 5.96
N ALA A 3 -30.59 -11.02 6.82
CA ALA A 3 -30.53 -9.65 7.32
C ALA A 3 -30.25 -8.73 6.12
N ARG A 4 -31.26 -7.94 5.76
CA ARG A 4 -31.10 -6.78 4.87
C ARG A 4 -30.09 -5.84 5.52
N ASN A 5 -28.89 -5.75 4.95
CA ASN A 5 -27.97 -4.65 5.23
C ASN A 5 -28.71 -3.36 4.91
N LYS A 6 -29.13 -2.63 5.95
CA LYS A 6 -29.49 -1.22 5.82
C LYS A 6 -28.22 -0.52 5.35
N ASP A 7 -28.22 -0.13 4.09
CA ASP A 7 -27.25 0.79 3.55
C ASP A 7 -27.52 2.17 4.17
N ASP A 8 -27.09 2.35 5.42
CA ASP A 8 -27.09 3.66 6.05
C ASP A 8 -26.03 4.47 5.31
N GLY A 9 -26.44 5.49 4.56
CA GLY A 9 -25.62 6.34 3.69
C GLY A 9 -24.47 7.10 4.38
N SER A 10 -24.06 6.64 5.56
CA SER A 10 -22.92 7.08 6.35
C SER A 10 -21.62 7.04 5.53
N ARG A 11 -21.05 8.23 5.31
CA ARG A 11 -19.79 8.45 4.59
C ARG A 11 -18.60 8.35 5.54
N THR A 12 -18.45 7.24 6.25
CA THR A 12 -17.35 7.08 7.23
C THR A 12 -15.98 6.95 6.53
N ILE A 13 -14.90 7.29 7.26
CA ILE A 13 -13.52 7.08 6.79
C ILE A 13 -13.32 5.64 6.32
N ARG A 14 -13.79 4.65 7.11
CA ARG A 14 -13.68 3.23 6.79
C ARG A 14 -14.32 2.90 5.45
N ARG A 15 -15.55 3.38 5.21
CA ARG A 15 -16.29 3.11 3.96
C ARG A 15 -15.61 3.71 2.75
N ILE A 16 -15.14 4.96 2.84
CA ILE A 16 -14.46 5.63 1.74
C ILE A 16 -13.11 4.96 1.44
N ALA A 17 -12.31 4.67 2.47
CA ALA A 17 -11.04 3.98 2.30
C ALA A 17 -11.22 2.59 1.68
N SER A 18 -12.23 1.84 2.11
CA SER A 18 -12.55 0.53 1.53
C SER A 18 -12.97 0.67 0.06
N GLY A 19 -13.71 1.72 -0.31
CA GLY A 19 -14.06 2.00 -1.71
C GLY A 19 -12.86 2.25 -2.62
N PHE A 20 -11.74 2.74 -2.08
CA PHE A 20 -10.51 2.90 -2.85
C PHE A 20 -9.64 1.64 -2.90
N ILE A 21 -9.66 0.83 -1.83
CA ILE A 21 -8.82 -0.37 -1.74
C ILE A 21 -9.58 -1.57 -2.30
N ASN A 22 -10.64 -2.02 -1.63
CA ASN A 22 -11.49 -3.10 -2.10
C ASN A 22 -12.85 -2.98 -1.38
N PRO A 23 -13.94 -2.60 -2.07
CA PRO A 23 -15.23 -2.38 -1.44
C PRO A 23 -15.87 -3.66 -0.89
N GLN A 24 -15.39 -4.84 -1.29
CA GLN A 24 -15.91 -6.13 -0.85
C GLN A 24 -15.19 -6.70 0.38
N CYS A 25 -14.07 -6.11 0.80
CA CYS A 25 -13.27 -6.59 1.91
C CYS A 25 -13.27 -5.63 3.10
N GLU A 26 -13.03 -6.18 4.29
CA GLU A 26 -12.80 -5.35 5.46
C GLU A 26 -11.46 -4.60 5.35
N LEU A 27 -11.49 -3.32 5.68
CA LEU A 27 -10.28 -2.49 5.75
C LEU A 27 -9.29 -3.08 6.77
N PRO A 28 -8.02 -3.35 6.38
CA PRO A 28 -7.00 -3.82 7.30
C PRO A 28 -6.90 -2.94 8.55
N LYS A 29 -6.80 -3.58 9.73
CA LYS A 29 -6.81 -2.89 11.03
C LYS A 29 -5.74 -1.81 11.12
N LYS A 30 -4.53 -2.07 10.61
CA LYS A 30 -3.41 -1.11 10.58
C LYS A 30 -3.75 0.16 9.79
N ILE A 31 -4.45 0.01 8.66
CA ILE A 31 -4.91 1.15 7.85
C ILE A 31 -6.01 1.90 8.59
N HIS A 32 -7.02 1.19 9.09
CA HIS A 32 -8.12 1.77 9.86
C HIS A 32 -7.60 2.62 11.03
N ASP A 33 -6.70 2.05 11.83
CA ASP A 33 -6.15 2.72 13.00
C ASP A 33 -5.26 3.90 12.63
N SER A 34 -4.55 3.80 11.50
CA SER A 34 -3.72 4.90 10.96
C SER A 34 -4.56 6.06 10.47
N LEU A 35 -5.61 5.81 9.69
CA LEU A 35 -6.51 6.86 9.22
C LEU A 35 -7.24 7.54 10.39
N ASN A 36 -7.68 6.77 11.39
CA ASN A 36 -8.24 7.34 12.61
C ASN A 36 -7.20 8.18 13.38
N ASN A 37 -5.93 7.78 13.40
CA ASN A 37 -4.88 8.60 14.01
C ASN A 37 -4.65 9.91 13.26
N ILE A 38 -4.68 9.87 11.93
CA ILE A 38 -4.47 11.03 11.07
C ILE A 38 -5.65 12.01 11.18
N PHE A 39 -6.90 11.55 11.19
CA PHE A 39 -8.06 12.45 11.06
C PHE A 39 -8.87 12.65 12.34
N ILE A 40 -8.83 11.72 13.31
CA ILE A 40 -9.71 11.74 14.49
C ILE A 40 -8.94 11.85 15.82
N LYS A 41 -7.87 11.07 16.02
CA LYS A 41 -7.18 10.99 17.32
C LYS A 41 -6.28 12.19 17.55
N GLY A 42 -6.41 12.80 18.74
CA GLY A 42 -5.74 14.06 19.06
C GLY A 42 -6.40 15.21 18.29
N LYS A 43 -6.54 16.38 18.90
CA LYS A 43 -7.15 17.55 18.25
C LYS A 43 -6.32 17.93 17.01
N THR A 44 -6.65 17.40 15.84
CA THR A 44 -5.95 17.73 14.59
C THR A 44 -6.53 19.03 14.04
N PRO A 45 -5.68 20.02 13.72
CA PRO A 45 -6.16 21.35 13.35
C PRO A 45 -6.96 21.34 12.04
N TYR A 46 -6.74 20.33 11.20
CA TYR A 46 -7.43 20.16 9.92
C TYR A 46 -8.62 19.20 9.94
N ALA A 47 -9.00 18.63 11.10
CA ALA A 47 -10.08 17.65 11.19
C ALA A 47 -11.36 18.16 10.49
N GLU A 48 -11.71 19.42 10.74
CA GLU A 48 -12.91 20.06 10.21
C GLU A 48 -12.88 20.26 8.69
N LYS A 49 -11.72 20.19 8.02
CA LYS A 49 -11.67 20.21 6.54
C LYS A 49 -12.16 18.90 5.93
N VAL A 50 -12.05 17.80 6.69
CA VAL A 50 -12.33 16.45 6.20
C VAL A 50 -13.59 15.88 6.81
N LEU A 51 -13.84 16.15 8.09
CA LEU A 51 -14.87 15.50 8.89
C LEU A 51 -15.96 16.47 9.36
N SER A 52 -17.18 15.97 9.36
CA SER A 52 -18.31 16.52 10.10
C SER A 52 -18.62 15.61 11.28
N GLU A 53 -18.75 16.19 12.47
CA GLU A 53 -19.20 15.44 13.65
C GLU A 53 -20.71 15.23 13.57
N ARG A 54 -21.13 13.99 13.77
CA ARG A 54 -22.53 13.64 14.00
C ARG A 54 -22.69 13.27 15.47
N VAL A 55 -23.50 14.04 16.17
CA VAL A 55 -23.95 13.69 17.52
C VAL A 55 -24.81 12.43 17.38
N SER A 56 -24.44 11.36 18.08
CA SER A 56 -25.25 10.13 18.04
C SER A 56 -26.49 10.31 18.93
N ASP A 57 -27.68 10.03 18.40
CA ASP A 57 -28.97 10.20 19.08
C ASP A 57 -29.19 9.23 20.28
N SER A 58 -28.18 8.46 20.70
CA SER A 58 -28.38 7.32 21.62
C SER A 58 -27.24 7.07 22.61
N GLY A 59 -26.48 8.10 22.99
CA GLY A 59 -25.45 7.98 24.03
C GLY A 59 -24.23 7.13 23.65
N LYS A 60 -24.07 6.79 22.37
CA LYS A 60 -22.85 6.19 21.82
C LYS A 60 -21.84 7.28 21.44
N LYS A 61 -20.57 6.90 21.26
CA LYS A 61 -19.50 7.80 20.81
C LYS A 61 -19.93 8.53 19.53
N SER A 62 -19.61 9.83 19.43
CA SER A 62 -19.82 10.63 18.23
C SER A 62 -19.31 9.89 16.99
N LEU A 63 -20.10 9.88 15.92
CA LEU A 63 -19.70 9.31 14.65
C LEU A 63 -19.15 10.43 13.77
N TYR A 64 -17.96 10.25 13.22
CA TYR A 64 -17.40 11.20 12.26
C TYR A 64 -17.72 10.75 10.84
N GLU A 65 -18.34 11.64 10.07
CA GLU A 65 -18.58 11.45 8.64
C GLU A 65 -17.61 12.31 7.83
N VAL A 66 -17.18 11.80 6.69
CA VAL A 66 -16.33 12.53 5.75
C VAL A 66 -17.20 13.44 4.89
N LYS A 67 -16.86 14.73 4.89
CA LYS A 67 -17.54 15.77 4.12
C LYS A 67 -17.54 15.44 2.63
N ARG A 68 -18.58 15.89 1.93
CA ARG A 68 -18.67 15.74 0.48
C ARG A 68 -17.57 16.56 -0.20
N GLY A 69 -16.80 15.93 -1.11
CA GLY A 69 -15.65 16.54 -1.76
C GLY A 69 -14.32 16.32 -1.03
N SER A 70 -14.33 15.76 0.18
CA SER A 70 -13.12 15.48 0.97
C SER A 70 -12.62 14.03 0.83
N GLU A 71 -13.15 13.26 -0.13
CA GLU A 71 -12.70 11.89 -0.42
C GLU A 71 -11.23 11.83 -0.80
N ASN A 72 -10.73 12.87 -1.49
CA ASN A 72 -9.33 12.96 -1.91
C ASN A 72 -8.37 13.03 -0.72
N ALA A 73 -8.76 13.63 0.42
CA ALA A 73 -7.96 13.61 1.63
C ALA A 73 -7.73 12.17 2.14
N ILE A 74 -8.76 11.32 2.07
CA ILE A 74 -8.66 9.90 2.46
C ILE A 74 -7.75 9.15 1.48
N TYR A 75 -7.94 9.37 0.18
CA TYR A 75 -7.08 8.79 -0.86
C TYR A 75 -5.61 9.19 -0.66
N ASN A 76 -5.34 10.48 -0.44
CA ASN A 76 -3.99 11.00 -0.25
C ASN A 76 -3.33 10.41 0.99
N ALA A 77 -4.07 10.26 2.09
CA ALA A 77 -3.57 9.59 3.28
C ALA A 77 -3.19 8.13 3.00
N LEU A 78 -3.99 7.40 2.21
CA LEU A 78 -3.66 6.03 1.79
C LEU A 78 -2.38 5.99 0.95
N CYS A 79 -2.22 6.89 -0.02
CA CYS A 79 -1.00 6.99 -0.83
C CYS A 79 0.24 7.27 0.03
N LEU A 80 0.14 8.24 0.94
CA LEU A 80 1.26 8.60 1.82
C LEU A 80 1.59 7.49 2.83
N LEU A 81 0.60 6.73 3.32
CA LEU A 81 0.85 5.58 4.19
C LEU A 81 1.65 4.47 3.49
N CYS A 82 1.51 4.31 2.17
CA CYS A 82 2.28 3.29 1.42
C CYS A 82 3.78 3.56 1.43
N ILE A 83 4.15 4.83 1.56
CA ILE A 83 5.55 5.26 1.47
C ILE A 83 6.10 5.72 2.82
N SER A 84 5.24 6.16 3.76
CA SER A 84 5.61 6.79 5.03
C SER A 84 4.84 6.23 6.23
N GLU A 85 5.31 6.56 7.44
CA GLU A 85 4.66 6.18 8.71
C GLU A 85 3.51 7.11 9.08
N THR A 86 2.52 6.61 9.81
CA THR A 86 1.31 7.33 10.23
C THR A 86 1.60 8.70 10.86
N ARG A 87 2.62 8.78 11.72
CA ARG A 87 3.00 10.05 12.40
C ARG A 87 3.49 11.10 11.39
N LYS A 88 4.28 10.68 10.41
CA LYS A 88 4.82 11.57 9.38
C LYS A 88 3.73 12.00 8.40
N VAL A 89 2.86 11.07 7.99
CA VAL A 89 1.66 11.42 7.20
C VAL A 89 0.84 12.49 7.91
N LYS A 90 0.61 12.34 9.22
CA LYS A 90 -0.07 13.35 10.03
C LYS A 90 0.65 14.71 10.05
N SER A 91 1.98 14.71 10.07
CA SER A 91 2.79 15.93 9.95
C SER A 91 2.54 16.63 8.61
N VAL A 92 2.63 15.89 7.50
CA VAL A 92 2.39 16.41 6.14
C VAL A 92 1.00 17.06 6.02
N PHE A 93 -0.04 16.44 6.59
CA PHE A 93 -1.38 17.06 6.64
C PHE A 93 -1.44 18.32 7.51
N THR A 94 -0.74 18.33 8.65
CA THR A 94 -0.67 19.50 9.54
C THR A 94 0.04 20.66 8.85
N GLU A 95 1.17 20.39 8.21
CA GLU A 95 1.99 21.41 7.55
C GLU A 95 1.31 21.95 6.29
N ASN A 96 0.64 21.10 5.50
CA ASN A 96 -0.18 21.56 4.39
C ASN A 96 -1.34 22.46 4.87
N TYR A 97 -1.99 22.10 5.99
CA TYR A 97 -3.03 22.94 6.59
C TYR A 97 -2.50 24.30 7.06
N THR A 98 -1.38 24.32 7.78
CA THR A 98 -0.74 25.54 8.27
C THR A 98 -0.34 26.45 7.11
N ARG A 99 0.26 25.91 6.05
CA ARG A 99 0.60 26.65 4.81
C ARG A 99 -0.62 27.36 4.22
N GLN A 100 -1.77 26.70 4.17
CA GLN A 100 -2.99 27.29 3.62
C GLN A 100 -3.55 28.42 4.49
N ILE A 101 -3.34 28.39 5.82
CA ILE A 101 -3.79 29.43 6.73
C ILE A 101 -2.83 30.61 6.75
N GLU A 102 -1.55 30.33 6.96
CA GLU A 102 -0.53 31.34 7.16
C GLU A 102 -0.05 31.96 5.84
N LYS A 103 -0.43 31.40 4.69
CA LYS A 103 0.02 31.80 3.34
C LYS A 103 1.55 31.91 3.24
N THR A 104 2.28 31.16 4.07
CA THR A 104 3.72 31.26 4.21
C THR A 104 4.40 30.04 3.58
N TRP A 105 5.44 30.27 2.78
CA TRP A 105 6.10 29.28 1.92
C TRP A 105 7.41 28.72 2.52
N SER A 106 7.41 28.33 3.79
CA SER A 106 8.66 27.88 4.46
C SER A 106 8.81 26.37 4.58
N TYR A 107 7.83 25.57 4.17
CA TYR A 107 7.84 24.13 4.39
C TYR A 107 8.12 23.32 3.11
N SER A 108 9.24 22.61 3.13
CA SER A 108 9.65 21.61 2.15
C SER A 108 9.44 20.20 2.72
N VAL A 109 8.56 19.40 2.09
CA VAL A 109 8.54 17.95 2.34
C VAL A 109 9.79 17.36 1.69
N ASN A 110 10.63 16.67 2.46
CA ASN A 110 11.77 15.93 1.94
C ASN A 110 11.49 14.43 1.91
N ALA A 111 12.29 13.68 1.15
CA ALA A 111 12.17 12.23 1.07
C ALA A 111 12.32 11.53 2.44
N SER A 112 13.11 12.11 3.36
CA SER A 112 13.24 11.64 4.75
C SER A 112 11.92 11.70 5.53
N ASP A 113 11.08 12.68 5.22
CA ASP A 113 9.77 12.89 5.85
C ASP A 113 8.73 11.92 5.31
N LEU A 114 9.04 11.25 4.21
CA LEU A 114 8.24 10.18 3.63
C LEU A 114 8.87 8.80 3.84
N SER A 115 9.86 8.61 4.73
CA SER A 115 10.39 7.27 4.95
C SER A 115 9.47 6.43 5.87
N SER A 116 9.09 5.25 5.38
CA SER A 116 8.43 4.18 6.13
C SER A 116 9.47 3.30 6.86
N SER A 117 8.98 2.39 7.71
CA SER A 117 9.81 1.33 8.26
C SER A 117 10.51 0.56 7.13
N TYR A 118 11.77 0.17 7.35
CA TYR A 118 12.60 -0.53 6.36
C TYR A 118 11.87 -1.69 5.67
N ASP A 119 11.20 -2.55 6.45
CA ASP A 119 10.52 -3.74 5.91
C ASP A 119 9.34 -3.37 4.98
N LEU A 120 8.56 -2.35 5.35
CA LEU A 120 7.43 -1.86 4.53
C LEU A 120 7.93 -1.17 3.25
N HIS A 121 9.00 -0.38 3.36
CA HIS A 121 9.64 0.26 2.21
C HIS A 121 10.17 -0.79 1.23
N LEU A 122 10.85 -1.82 1.74
CA LEU A 122 11.40 -2.89 0.93
C LEU A 122 10.29 -3.72 0.28
N ALA A 123 9.21 -4.03 1.01
CA ALA A 123 8.04 -4.69 0.42
C ALA A 123 7.41 -3.86 -0.70
N ALA A 124 7.18 -2.56 -0.45
CA ALA A 124 6.56 -1.64 -1.40
C ALA A 124 7.38 -1.53 -2.70
N THR A 125 8.71 -1.44 -2.58
CA THR A 125 9.61 -1.32 -3.74
C THR A 125 9.79 -2.65 -4.47
N SER A 126 9.99 -3.76 -3.75
CA SER A 126 10.26 -5.07 -4.34
C SER A 126 9.01 -5.74 -4.94
N PHE A 127 7.82 -5.56 -4.35
CA PHE A 127 6.63 -6.34 -4.74
C PHE A 127 5.51 -5.52 -5.36
N PHE A 128 5.42 -4.24 -5.02
CA PHE A 128 4.26 -3.42 -5.40
C PHE A 128 4.58 -2.37 -6.46
N GLY A 129 5.85 -2.25 -6.86
CA GLY A 129 6.28 -1.34 -7.93
C GLY A 129 6.26 0.12 -7.50
N VAL A 130 6.48 0.39 -6.22
CA VAL A 130 6.78 1.74 -5.73
C VAL A 130 8.21 2.05 -6.12
N THR A 131 8.43 3.09 -6.92
CA THR A 131 9.77 3.49 -7.36
C THR A 131 10.17 4.83 -6.75
N GLN A 132 11.47 5.12 -6.71
CA GLN A 132 11.95 6.44 -6.29
C GLN A 132 11.37 7.56 -7.18
N ALA A 133 11.16 7.30 -8.47
CA ALA A 133 10.52 8.26 -9.37
C ALA A 133 9.07 8.56 -8.95
N ASN A 134 8.29 7.53 -8.58
CA ASN A 134 6.93 7.74 -8.05
C ASN A 134 6.93 8.59 -6.77
N ILE A 135 7.87 8.31 -5.86
CA ILE A 135 8.02 9.06 -4.60
C ILE A 135 8.40 10.52 -4.90
N SER A 136 9.35 10.77 -5.80
CA SER A 136 9.74 12.12 -6.20
C SER A 136 8.57 12.91 -6.78
N VAL A 137 7.75 12.31 -7.65
CA VAL A 137 6.57 12.98 -8.23
C VAL A 137 5.54 13.35 -7.14
N ILE A 138 5.37 12.51 -6.11
CA ILE A 138 4.53 12.84 -4.94
C ILE A 138 5.13 14.03 -4.17
N ILE A 139 6.44 14.01 -3.90
CA ILE A 139 7.13 15.10 -3.21
C ILE A 139 6.98 16.41 -3.98
N ASP A 140 7.28 16.40 -5.28
CA ASP A 140 7.17 17.57 -6.16
C ASP A 140 5.74 18.12 -6.15
N THR A 141 4.73 17.24 -6.11
CA THR A 141 3.32 17.63 -6.02
C THR A 141 2.99 18.29 -4.68
N LEU A 142 3.46 17.73 -3.56
CA LEU A 142 3.27 18.32 -2.22
C LEU A 142 3.97 19.67 -2.05
N GLN A 143 5.04 19.88 -2.81
CA GLN A 143 5.78 21.12 -2.86
C GLN A 143 5.16 22.16 -3.81
N LYS A 144 4.08 21.87 -4.53
CA LYS A 144 3.42 22.89 -5.37
C LYS A 144 2.67 23.92 -4.51
N PRO A 145 2.76 25.23 -4.83
CA PRO A 145 2.06 26.27 -4.08
C PRO A 145 0.55 26.16 -4.05
N GLU A 146 0.00 25.81 -5.19
CA GLU A 146 -1.42 25.70 -5.43
C GLU A 146 -2.03 24.40 -4.91
N PHE A 147 -1.21 23.39 -4.59
CA PHE A 147 -1.72 22.05 -4.29
C PHE A 147 -2.36 21.95 -2.89
N ASP A 148 -3.67 21.66 -2.87
CA ASP A 148 -4.46 21.44 -1.68
C ASP A 148 -4.61 19.94 -1.38
N LEU A 149 -3.88 19.44 -0.37
CA LEU A 149 -3.89 18.03 0.03
C LEU A 149 -5.28 17.53 0.48
N PHE A 150 -6.20 18.43 0.84
CA PHE A 150 -7.55 18.09 1.26
C PHE A 150 -8.53 17.93 0.09
N LYS A 151 -8.24 18.58 -1.06
CA LYS A 151 -9.17 18.67 -2.20
C LYS A 151 -8.65 18.00 -3.46
N GLU A 152 -7.35 18.08 -3.70
CA GLU A 152 -6.71 17.54 -4.91
C GLU A 152 -6.17 16.15 -4.66
N LYS A 153 -5.94 15.41 -5.74
CA LYS A 153 -5.52 14.00 -5.68
C LYS A 153 -4.02 13.88 -5.93
N LEU A 154 -3.31 13.21 -5.04
CA LEU A 154 -1.91 12.85 -5.23
C LEU A 154 -1.77 11.83 -6.37
N PRO A 155 -0.61 11.82 -7.05
CA PRO A 155 -0.26 10.71 -7.92
C PRO A 155 -0.17 9.41 -7.11
N SER A 156 -0.51 8.29 -7.75
CA SER A 156 -0.41 6.97 -7.13
C SER A 156 1.07 6.65 -6.80
N PRO A 157 1.36 6.07 -5.62
CA PRO A 157 2.71 5.63 -5.28
C PRO A 157 3.15 4.40 -6.08
N PHE A 158 2.20 3.64 -6.65
CA PHE A 158 2.46 2.45 -7.45
C PHE A 158 2.61 2.80 -8.93
N ALA A 159 3.56 2.16 -9.63
CA ALA A 159 3.68 2.23 -11.08
C ALA A 159 2.38 1.81 -11.78
N GLU A 160 2.02 2.52 -12.87
CA GLU A 160 0.83 2.22 -13.65
C GLU A 160 0.93 0.82 -14.27
N TYR A 161 0.07 -0.09 -13.81
CA TYR A 161 -0.12 -1.40 -14.41
C TYR A 161 -1.42 -1.41 -15.21
N GLY A 162 -1.51 -0.56 -16.24
CA GLY A 162 -2.54 -0.63 -17.29
C GLY A 162 -4.01 -0.43 -16.89
N ASP A 163 -4.36 -0.46 -15.60
CA ASP A 163 -5.74 -0.42 -15.14
C ASP A 163 -5.96 0.66 -14.06
N ARG A 164 -6.74 1.68 -14.42
CA ARG A 164 -6.98 2.88 -13.61
C ARG A 164 -7.81 2.61 -12.35
N HIS A 165 -8.45 1.45 -12.27
CA HIS A 165 -9.30 1.08 -11.14
C HIS A 165 -8.58 0.26 -10.05
N ALA A 166 -7.42 -0.34 -10.35
CA ALA A 166 -6.74 -1.30 -9.47
C ALA A 166 -5.61 -0.70 -8.60
N HIS A 167 -5.45 0.63 -8.56
CA HIS A 167 -4.22 1.23 -8.03
C HIS A 167 -4.01 1.03 -6.53
N LEU A 168 -5.07 1.06 -5.69
CA LEU A 168 -4.92 0.92 -4.23
C LEU A 168 -5.38 -0.44 -3.68
N GLU A 169 -5.87 -1.36 -4.52
CA GLU A 169 -6.15 -2.76 -4.13
C GLU A 169 -4.92 -3.43 -3.52
N ARG A 170 -3.74 -3.07 -4.04
CA ARG A 170 -2.43 -3.53 -3.56
C ARG A 170 -2.12 -3.15 -2.11
N ILE A 171 -2.71 -2.05 -1.61
CA ILE A 171 -2.54 -1.63 -0.22
C ILE A 171 -3.06 -2.71 0.74
N GLN A 172 -4.13 -3.42 0.37
CA GLN A 172 -4.70 -4.45 1.23
C GLN A 172 -3.66 -5.50 1.60
N LEU A 173 -2.92 -5.99 0.60
CA LEU A 173 -1.89 -7.00 0.81
C LEU A 173 -0.66 -6.43 1.50
N LEU A 174 -0.23 -5.21 1.13
CA LEU A 174 0.92 -4.54 1.75
C LEU A 174 0.76 -4.35 3.27
N PHE A 175 -0.47 -4.10 3.73
CA PHE A 175 -0.81 -3.87 5.14
C PHE A 175 -1.50 -5.07 5.81
N ASP A 176 -1.47 -6.23 5.19
CA ASP A 176 -1.96 -7.46 5.80
C ASP A 176 -1.14 -7.76 7.06
N VAL A 177 -1.82 -7.94 8.19
CA VAL A 177 -1.18 -8.16 9.49
C VAL A 177 -0.57 -9.54 9.61
N ASP A 178 -1.01 -10.47 8.76
CA ASP A 178 -0.51 -11.84 8.81
C ASP A 178 0.80 -12.00 8.00
N ILE A 179 1.18 -11.01 7.18
CA ILE A 179 2.37 -11.09 6.34
C ILE A 179 3.58 -10.44 7.03
N ASP A 180 4.56 -11.27 7.39
CA ASP A 180 5.90 -10.80 7.72
C ASP A 180 6.71 -10.57 6.44
N TRP A 181 6.78 -9.31 6.01
CA TRP A 181 7.52 -8.93 4.82
C TRP A 181 9.02 -9.24 4.91
N ARG A 182 9.61 -9.25 6.11
CA ARG A 182 11.02 -9.59 6.28
C ARG A 182 11.25 -11.07 5.98
N GLU A 183 10.39 -11.96 6.50
CA GLU A 183 10.43 -13.39 6.18
C GLU A 183 10.27 -13.64 4.67
N VAL A 184 9.31 -12.94 4.03
CA VAL A 184 9.07 -13.06 2.58
C VAL A 184 10.31 -12.64 1.78
N ILE A 185 10.93 -11.52 2.14
CA ILE A 185 12.13 -11.01 1.46
C ILE A 185 13.30 -11.97 1.67
N ASP A 186 13.54 -12.44 2.89
CA ASP A 186 14.61 -13.39 3.20
C ASP A 186 14.47 -14.70 2.41
N ILE A 187 13.24 -15.20 2.26
CA ILE A 187 12.96 -16.37 1.42
C ILE A 187 13.33 -16.09 -0.03
N ILE A 188 12.92 -14.95 -0.58
CA ILE A 188 13.15 -14.60 -1.98
C ILE A 188 14.64 -14.40 -2.26
N SER A 189 15.36 -13.69 -1.40
CA SER A 189 16.81 -13.52 -1.54
C SER A 189 17.56 -14.85 -1.53
N LYS A 190 17.16 -15.79 -0.67
CA LYS A 190 17.73 -17.16 -0.67
C LYS A 190 17.40 -17.93 -1.95
N VAL A 191 16.20 -17.74 -2.50
CA VAL A 191 15.82 -18.39 -3.78
C VAL A 191 16.68 -17.85 -4.92
N GLU A 192 16.91 -16.54 -4.98
CA GLU A 192 17.77 -15.91 -5.98
C GLU A 192 19.23 -16.36 -5.85
N GLU A 193 19.74 -16.50 -4.62
CA GLU A 193 21.06 -17.08 -4.35
C GLU A 193 21.15 -18.52 -4.87
N LEU A 194 20.20 -19.39 -4.51
CA LEU A 194 20.15 -20.78 -4.98
C LEU A 194 20.03 -20.88 -6.51
N GLU A 195 19.29 -19.97 -7.14
CA GLU A 195 19.21 -19.89 -8.60
C GLU A 195 20.57 -19.53 -9.22
N SER A 196 21.29 -18.57 -8.63
CA SER A 196 22.64 -18.19 -9.09
C SER A 196 23.65 -19.35 -8.97
N GLU A 197 23.48 -20.20 -7.96
CA GLU A 197 24.24 -21.44 -7.76
C GLU A 197 23.75 -22.62 -8.62
N LYS A 198 22.73 -22.40 -9.47
CA LYS A 198 22.07 -23.41 -10.30
C LYS A 198 21.40 -24.54 -9.50
N GLN A 199 21.08 -24.32 -8.23
CA GLN A 199 20.38 -25.24 -7.35
C GLN A 199 18.85 -25.07 -7.46
N PHE A 200 18.32 -25.24 -8.68
CA PHE A 200 16.94 -24.87 -9.02
C PHE A 200 15.85 -25.63 -8.24
N GLU A 201 16.05 -26.93 -7.96
CA GLU A 201 15.08 -27.72 -7.19
C GLU A 201 14.94 -27.20 -5.75
N LYS A 202 16.07 -26.93 -5.09
CA LYS A 202 16.08 -26.33 -3.75
C LYS A 202 15.50 -24.92 -3.75
N GLY A 203 15.71 -24.15 -4.82
CA GLY A 203 15.08 -22.85 -5.00
C GLY A 203 13.56 -22.93 -5.03
N LEU A 204 12.98 -23.92 -5.72
CA LEU A 204 11.54 -24.16 -5.70
C LEU A 204 11.05 -24.59 -4.32
N ASP A 205 11.75 -25.51 -3.66
CA ASP A 205 11.40 -25.96 -2.30
C ASP A 205 11.34 -24.78 -1.33
N LYS A 206 12.31 -23.85 -1.45
CA LYS A 206 12.33 -22.64 -0.64
C LYS A 206 11.16 -21.70 -0.94
N LEU A 207 10.74 -21.55 -2.20
CA LEU A 207 9.53 -20.80 -2.56
C LEU A 207 8.25 -21.42 -1.98
N PHE A 208 8.20 -22.74 -1.80
CA PHE A 208 7.05 -23.40 -1.19
C PHE A 208 6.89 -23.08 0.30
N GLU A 209 7.97 -22.70 0.99
CA GLU A 209 7.94 -22.27 2.40
C GLU A 209 7.16 -20.96 2.62
N LEU A 210 6.87 -20.18 1.57
CA LEU A 210 6.00 -19.01 1.67
C LEU A 210 4.62 -19.42 2.21
N ARG A 211 4.36 -19.04 3.47
CA ARG A 211 3.13 -19.38 4.21
C ARG A 211 1.88 -18.77 3.58
N HIS A 212 1.98 -17.52 3.11
CA HIS A 212 0.86 -16.78 2.57
C HIS A 212 0.70 -17.03 1.06
N GLN A 213 -0.39 -17.70 0.69
CA GLN A 213 -0.75 -17.97 -0.71
C GLN A 213 -0.93 -16.69 -1.53
N SER A 214 -1.33 -15.58 -0.90
CA SER A 214 -1.43 -14.28 -1.55
C SER A 214 -0.07 -13.74 -2.00
N CYS A 215 1.02 -14.03 -1.27
CA CYS A 215 2.37 -13.67 -1.69
C CYS A 215 2.76 -14.41 -2.97
N LYS A 216 2.43 -15.71 -3.09
CA LYS A 216 2.69 -16.50 -4.31
C LYS A 216 2.01 -15.94 -5.56
N LYS A 217 0.99 -15.08 -5.40
CA LYS A 217 0.32 -14.39 -6.52
C LYS A 217 1.01 -13.11 -6.96
N LEU A 218 1.95 -12.59 -6.17
CA LEU A 218 2.72 -11.39 -6.50
C LEU A 218 3.51 -11.61 -7.80
N LYS A 219 3.50 -10.59 -8.65
CA LYS A 219 4.13 -10.67 -9.98
C LYS A 219 5.62 -11.05 -9.90
N PRO A 220 6.46 -10.44 -9.04
CA PRO A 220 7.88 -10.81 -8.97
C PRO A 220 8.09 -12.27 -8.56
N ILE A 221 7.30 -12.78 -7.61
CA ILE A 221 7.39 -14.17 -7.14
C ILE A 221 6.98 -15.14 -8.26
N LYS A 222 5.89 -14.85 -8.98
CA LYS A 222 5.48 -15.64 -10.16
C LYS A 222 6.54 -15.66 -11.26
N GLN A 223 7.18 -14.53 -11.51
CA GLN A 223 8.24 -14.43 -12.52
C GLN A 223 9.45 -15.27 -12.12
N LEU A 224 9.87 -15.21 -10.85
CA LEU A 224 10.94 -16.03 -10.29
C LEU A 224 10.62 -17.53 -10.39
N GLU A 225 9.42 -17.93 -9.95
CA GLU A 225 8.95 -19.32 -10.05
C GLU A 225 8.95 -19.84 -11.50
N THR A 226 8.46 -19.02 -12.44
CA THR A 226 8.40 -19.36 -13.87
C THR A 226 9.80 -19.52 -14.46
N ARG A 227 10.73 -18.61 -14.11
CA ARG A 227 12.11 -18.64 -14.56
C ARG A 227 12.82 -19.92 -14.11
N ILE A 228 12.71 -20.25 -12.81
CA ILE A 228 13.31 -21.47 -12.25
C ILE A 228 12.73 -22.73 -12.90
N LYS A 229 11.39 -22.77 -13.11
CA LYS A 229 10.73 -23.90 -13.80
C LYS A 229 11.19 -24.07 -15.25
N SER A 230 11.37 -22.98 -15.99
CA SER A 230 11.90 -23.02 -17.37
C SER A 230 13.28 -23.66 -17.39
N GLN A 231 14.17 -23.20 -16.51
CA GLN A 231 15.54 -23.71 -16.46
C GLN A 231 15.62 -25.19 -16.07
N LEU A 232 14.74 -25.64 -15.16
CA LEU A 232 14.61 -27.06 -14.84
C LEU A 232 14.14 -27.89 -16.03
N ASN A 233 13.19 -27.37 -16.83
CA ASN A 233 12.71 -28.08 -18.00
C ASN A 233 13.79 -28.19 -19.07
N GLU A 234 14.51 -27.11 -19.36
CA GLU A 234 15.65 -27.09 -20.29
C GLU A 234 16.74 -28.09 -19.86
N ASN A 235 17.09 -28.13 -18.58
CA ASN A 235 18.09 -29.07 -18.06
C ASN A 235 17.63 -30.53 -18.23
N LYS A 236 16.34 -30.82 -18.02
CA LYS A 236 15.76 -32.15 -18.23
C LYS A 236 15.78 -32.55 -19.70
N GLU A 237 15.44 -31.64 -20.59
CA GLU A 237 15.48 -31.87 -22.04
C GLU A 237 16.90 -32.13 -22.53
N ALA A 238 17.88 -31.32 -22.10
CA ALA A 238 19.29 -31.51 -22.44
C ALA A 238 19.81 -32.86 -21.96
N LEU A 239 19.48 -33.26 -20.73
CA LEU A 239 19.87 -34.54 -20.16
C LEU A 239 19.21 -35.72 -20.90
N ASN A 240 17.94 -35.58 -21.29
CA ASN A 240 17.26 -36.58 -22.11
C ASN A 240 17.87 -36.70 -23.51
N TYR A 241 18.30 -35.59 -24.11
CA TYR A 241 18.99 -35.59 -25.40
C TYR A 241 20.35 -36.29 -25.31
N LEU A 242 21.16 -35.99 -24.29
CA LEU A 242 22.45 -36.66 -24.04
C LEU A 242 22.26 -38.17 -23.85
N LYS A 243 21.26 -38.58 -23.07
CA LYS A 243 20.92 -40.00 -22.90
C LYS A 243 20.57 -40.70 -24.20
N LYS A 244 19.93 -40.01 -25.15
CA LYS A 244 19.59 -40.57 -26.47
C LYS A 244 20.79 -40.69 -27.41
N ILE A 245 21.87 -39.95 -27.18
CA ILE A 245 23.11 -40.02 -27.97
C ILE A 245 24.07 -41.08 -27.40
N LEU A 246 24.07 -41.24 -26.08
CA LEU A 246 24.97 -42.16 -25.37
C LEU A 246 24.47 -43.61 -25.33
N VAL A 247 23.27 -43.88 -25.86
CA VAL A 247 22.64 -45.19 -26.03
C VAL A 247 22.55 -45.48 -27.52
#